data_AF-A0A7C3YIG1-F1
#
_entry.id   AF-A0A7C3YIG1-F1
#
_cell.length_a   1.000
_cell.length_b   1.000
_cell.length_c   1.000
_cell.angle_alpha   90.00
_cell.angle_beta   90.00
_cell.angle_gamma   90.00
#
_symmetry.space_group_name_H-M   'P 1'
#
loop_
_entity.id
_entity.type
_entity.pdbx_description
1 polymer ?
#
loop_
_entity_poly.entity_id
_entity_poly.type
_entity_poly.pdbx_seq_one_letter_code
_entity_poly.pdbx_strand_id
1 'polypeptide(L)' 'MAIIGVAATLGEERRCLKALKKLDATSIQNAVKPIEISGVAKLSLDRVELALQRLIIREKVEKTGDNKYYAKCKDKKHC' A
#
# COMPACT_ATOMS: atom_id res chain seq x y z
N MET A 1 -15.69 -18.35 -15.19
CA MET A 1 -15.27 -18.01 -13.81
C MET A 1 -14.70 -16.59 -13.78
N ALA A 2 -15.37 -15.72 -13.02
CA ALA A 2 -14.97 -14.38 -12.53
C ALA A 2 -14.05 -13.49 -13.39
N ILE A 3 -14.61 -12.76 -14.36
CA ILE A 3 -14.05 -11.46 -14.86
C ILE A 3 -14.54 -10.32 -13.94
N ILE A 4 -14.62 -10.58 -12.64
CA ILE A 4 -14.96 -9.62 -11.58
C ILE A 4 -13.85 -9.75 -10.55
N GLY A 5 -12.65 -9.28 -10.85
CA GLY A 5 -11.52 -9.50 -9.95
C GLY A 5 -10.36 -8.55 -10.14
N VAL A 6 -10.14 -8.04 -11.36
CA VAL A 6 -8.96 -7.21 -11.67
C VAL A 6 -9.23 -5.72 -11.39
N ALA A 7 -10.43 -5.21 -11.69
CA ALA A 7 -10.74 -3.79 -11.50
C ALA A 7 -10.93 -3.39 -10.02
N ALA A 8 -11.60 -4.24 -9.23
CA ALA A 8 -11.78 -4.00 -7.79
C ALA A 8 -10.42 -3.96 -7.07
N THR A 9 -9.53 -4.88 -7.41
CA THR A 9 -8.21 -4.99 -6.78
C THR A 9 -7.27 -3.85 -7.18
N LEU A 10 -7.32 -3.37 -8.42
CA LEU A 10 -6.59 -2.16 -8.82
C LEU A 10 -7.09 -0.89 -8.10
N GLY A 11 -8.40 -0.81 -7.81
CA GLY A 11 -8.98 0.27 -7.01
C GLY A 11 -8.49 0.27 -5.56
N GLU A 12 -8.35 -0.92 -4.97
CA GLU A 12 -7.85 -1.13 -3.61
C GLU A 12 -6.35 -0.84 -3.49
N GLU A 13 -5.55 -1.31 -4.45
CA GLU A 13 -4.12 -0.97 -4.57
C GLU A 13 -3.92 0.55 -4.59
N ARG A 14 -4.73 1.27 -5.40
CA ARG A 14 -4.64 2.73 -5.52
C ARG A 14 -5.02 3.44 -4.21
N ARG A 15 -6.04 2.95 -3.49
CA ARG A 15 -6.42 3.48 -2.17
C ARG A 15 -5.33 3.24 -1.12
N CYS A 16 -4.76 2.03 -1.06
CA CYS A 16 -3.66 1.73 -0.15
C CYS A 16 -2.44 2.61 -0.41
N LEU A 17 -2.06 2.79 -1.68
CA LEU A 17 -0.92 3.61 -2.04
C LEU A 17 -1.16 5.10 -1.74
N LYS A 18 -2.40 5.58 -1.92
CA LYS A 18 -2.80 6.93 -1.52
C LYS A 18 -2.81 7.11 -0.01
N ALA A 19 -3.22 6.09 0.75
CA ALA A 19 -3.19 6.09 2.21
C ALA A 19 -1.75 6.11 2.74
N LEU A 20 -0.85 5.28 2.19
CA LEU A 20 0.59 5.32 2.48
C LEU A 20 1.18 6.72 2.25
N LYS A 21 0.89 7.33 1.10
CA LYS A 21 1.33 8.71 0.81
C LYS A 21 0.74 9.75 1.77
N LYS A 22 -0.53 9.59 2.18
CA LYS A 22 -1.16 10.47 3.17
C LYS A 22 -0.55 10.35 4.57
N LEU A 23 -0.08 9.15 4.90
CA LEU A 23 0.62 8.86 6.16
C LEU A 23 2.11 9.21 6.09
N ASP A 24 2.55 9.86 5.01
CA ASP A 24 3.95 10.19 4.73
C ASP A 24 4.89 8.97 4.75
N ALA A 25 4.34 7.76 4.57
CA ALA A 25 5.06 6.50 4.57
C ALA A 25 5.79 6.29 3.24
N THR A 26 6.71 7.20 2.92
CA THR A 26 7.48 7.23 1.67
C THR A 26 8.92 6.71 1.85
N SER A 27 9.31 6.41 3.10
CA SER A 27 10.62 5.93 3.49
C SER A 27 10.52 4.99 4.68
N ILE A 28 11.57 4.20 4.93
CA ILE A 28 11.68 3.25 6.06
C ILE A 28 11.38 3.93 7.40
N GLN A 29 11.85 5.17 7.59
CA GLN A 29 11.69 5.92 8.83
C GLN A 29 10.21 6.23 9.14
N ASN A 30 9.41 6.41 8.09
CA ASN A 30 7.98 6.71 8.18
C ASN A 30 7.12 5.48 7.84
N ALA A 31 7.69 4.26 7.90
CA ALA A 31 6.93 3.06 7.61
C ALA A 31 5.77 2.91 8.60
N VAL A 32 4.58 2.57 8.08
CA VAL A 32 3.34 2.49 8.86
C VAL A 32 2.80 1.08 8.90
N LYS A 33 2.01 0.77 9.94
CA LYS A 33 1.40 -0.56 10.07
C LYS A 33 0.18 -0.69 9.15
N PRO A 34 -0.19 -1.92 8.71
CA PRO A 34 -1.41 -2.16 7.94
C PRO A 34 -2.67 -1.59 8.57
N ILE A 35 -2.73 -1.55 9.90
CA ILE A 35 -3.87 -1.03 10.66
C ILE A 35 -4.07 0.48 10.45
N GLU A 36 -2.99 1.24 10.31
CA GLU A 36 -3.06 2.68 10.06
C GLU A 36 -3.52 2.95 8.62
N ILE A 37 -3.01 2.15 7.68
CA ILE A 37 -3.42 2.19 6.27
C ILE A 37 -4.90 1.83 6.13
N SER A 38 -5.36 0.79 6.85
CA SER A 38 -6.75 0.36 6.94
C SER A 38 -7.68 1.49 7.38
N GLY A 39 -7.32 2.22 8.43
CA GLY A 39 -8.09 3.37 8.91
C GLY A 39 -8.19 4.49 7.87
N VAL A 40 -7.09 4.83 7.19
CA VAL A 40 -7.06 5.91 6.19
C VAL A 40 -7.73 5.49 4.87
N ALA A 41 -7.52 4.25 4.43
CA ALA A 41 -8.09 3.71 3.21
C ALA A 41 -9.56 3.31 3.37
N LYS A 42 -10.05 3.20 4.63
CA LYS A 42 -11.36 2.65 4.99
C LYS A 42 -11.58 1.29 4.36
N LEU A 43 -10.58 0.42 4.47
CA LEU A 43 -10.57 -0.95 3.96
C LEU A 43 -10.33 -1.90 5.11
N SER A 44 -10.88 -3.11 5.04
CA SER A 44 -10.54 -4.17 6.01
C SER A 44 -9.04 -4.48 5.97
N LEU A 45 -8.48 -4.86 7.12
CA LEU A 45 -7.06 -5.25 7.24
C LEU A 45 -6.66 -6.31 6.21
N ASP A 46 -7.48 -7.34 6.02
CA ASP A 46 -7.26 -8.41 5.04
C ASP A 46 -7.07 -7.88 3.60
N ARG A 47 -7.94 -6.94 3.18
CA ARG A 47 -7.85 -6.29 1.86
C ARG A 47 -6.62 -5.41 1.74
N VAL A 48 -6.24 -4.74 2.83
CA VAL A 48 -5.01 -3.93 2.88
C VAL A 48 -3.78 -4.82 2.76
N GLU A 49 -3.72 -5.93 3.49
CA GLU A 49 -2.60 -6.87 3.40
C GLU A 49 -2.48 -7.48 2.01
N LEU A 50 -3.60 -7.89 1.40
CA LEU A 50 -3.63 -8.39 0.03
C LEU A 50 -3.15 -7.34 -0.97
N ALA A 51 -3.60 -6.08 -0.82
CA ALA A 51 -3.16 -4.98 -1.66
C ALA A 51 -1.67 -4.66 -1.45
N LEU A 52 -1.18 -4.66 -0.21
CA LEU A 52 0.22 -4.44 0.12
C LEU A 52 1.11 -5.53 -0.49
N GLN A 53 0.75 -6.81 -0.38
CA GLN A 53 1.48 -7.90 -1.01
C GLN A 53 1.58 -7.70 -2.53
N ARG A 54 0.49 -7.32 -3.19
CA ARG A 54 0.50 -7.01 -4.63
C ARG A 54 1.39 -5.81 -4.95
N LEU A 55 1.34 -4.77 -4.13
CA LEU A 55 2.18 -3.58 -4.30
C LEU A 55 3.67 -3.88 -4.08
N ILE A 56 4.00 -4.85 -3.21
CA ILE A 56 5.36 -5.36 -3.02
C ILE A 56 5.82 -6.12 -4.25
N ILE A 57 4.98 -7.02 -4.79
CA ILE A 57 5.28 -7.75 -6.04
C ILE A 57 5.52 -6.77 -7.20
N ARG A 58 4.79 -5.64 -7.22
CA ARG A 58 4.94 -4.56 -8.22
C ARG A 58 6.06 -3.57 -7.88
N GLU A 59 6.85 -3.84 -6.84
CA GLU A 59 7.95 -3.00 -6.35
C GLU A 59 7.57 -1.54 -6.03
N LYS A 60 6.30 -1.28 -5.72
CA LYS A 60 5.79 0.05 -5.35
C LYS A 60 5.81 0.30 -3.84
N VAL A 61 5.82 -0.77 -3.06
CA VAL A 61 5.81 -0.75 -1.59
C VAL A 61 6.88 -1.73 -1.11
N GLU A 62 7.49 -1.45 0.03
CA GLU A 62 8.36 -2.39 0.72
C GLU A 62 7.88 -2.63 2.14
N LYS A 63 8.14 -3.84 2.62
CA LYS A 63 7.88 -4.27 3.98
C LYS A 63 9.18 -4.22 4.78
N THR A 64 9.13 -3.60 5.94
CA THR A 64 10.23 -3.61 6.92
C THR A 64 10.14 -4.85 7.82
N GLY A 65 11.23 -5.19 8.52
CA GLY A 65 11.26 -6.31 9.47
C GLY A 65 10.19 -6.24 10.57
N ASP A 66 9.78 -5.02 10.95
CA ASP A 66 8.76 -4.73 11.97
C ASP A 66 7.30 -4.84 11.48
N ASN A 67 7.07 -5.51 10.34
CA ASN A 67 5.73 -5.61 9.73
C ASN A 67 5.11 -4.25 9.39
N LYS A 68 5.96 -3.24 9.12
CA LYS A 68 5.55 -1.92 8.63
C LYS A 68 5.78 -1.83 7.14
N TYR A 69 5.05 -0.96 6.48
CA TYR A 69 5.05 -0.82 5.03
C TYR A 69 5.28 0.64 4.67
N TYR A 70 6.06 0.87 3.63
CA TYR A 70 6.29 2.20 3.07
C TYR A 70 6.27 2.13 1.53
N ALA A 71 5.70 3.15 0.91
CA ALA A 71 5.70 3.30 -0.54
C ALA A 71 7.10 3.67 -1.02
N LYS A 72 7.69 2.83 -1.88
CA LYS A 72 8.91 3.19 -2.59
C LYS A 72 8.57 4.28 -3.59
N CYS A 73 9.09 5.48 -3.36
CA CYS A 73 9.06 6.51 -4.38
C CYS A 73 10.10 6.13 -5.45
N LYS A 74 9.67 5.56 -6.58
CA LYS A 74 10.57 5.19 -7.69
C LYS A 74 11.08 6.40 -8.49
N ASP A 75 10.83 7.64 -8.06
CA ASP A 75 11.11 8.82 -8.89
C ASP A 75 12.00 9.86 -8.21
N LYS A 76 13.23 9.96 -8.71
CA LYS A 76 14.20 11.07 -8.49
C LYS A 76 13.77 12.39 -9.16
N LYS A 77 12.56 12.51 -9.74
CA LYS A 77 12.15 13.67 -10.55
C LYS A 77 10.93 14.46 -10.05
N HIS A 78 10.26 14.06 -8.98
CA HIS A 78 9.21 14.86 -8.34
C HIS A 78 9.00 14.34 -6.90
N CYS A 79 9.79 14.87 -5.97
CA CYS A 79 9.36 15.02 -4.58
C CYS A 79 8.85 16.44 -4.43
#